data_AF-D2J0D8-F1
#
_entry.id   AF-D2J0D8-F1
#
_cell.length_a   1.000
_cell.length_b   1.000
_cell.length_c   1.000
_cell.angle_alpha   90.00
_cell.angle_beta   90.00
_cell.angle_gamma   90.00
#
_symmetry.space_group_name_H-M   'P 1'
#
loop_
_entity.id
_entity.type
_entity.pdbx_description
1 polymer ?
#
loop_
_entity_poly.entity_id
_entity_poly.type
_entity_poly.pdbx_seq_one_letter_code
_entity_poly.pdbx_strand_id
1 'polypeptide(L)' 'KPAIRRLARRGGVKRISGLIYEETRGVLKVFLENVIRDAV' A
#
# COMPACT_ATOMS: atom_id res chain seq x y z
N LYS A 1 -2.92 9.86 6.17
CA LYS A 1 -1.60 9.69 5.49
C LYS A 1 -0.49 8.90 6.21
N PRO A 2 -0.56 8.50 7.51
CA PRO A 2 0.57 7.79 8.16
C PRO A 2 0.62 6.25 7.94
N ALA A 3 -0.46 5.62 7.45
CA ALA A 3 -0.58 4.16 7.40
C ALA A 3 0.49 3.47 6.55
N ILE A 4 0.79 4.00 5.35
CA ILE A 4 1.83 3.46 4.46
C ILE A 4 3.21 3.53 5.12
N ARG A 5 3.53 4.63 5.82
CA ARG A 5 4.80 4.73 6.56
C ARG A 5 4.86 3.67 7.67
N ARG A 6 3.78 3.47 8.44
CA ARG A 6 3.76 2.42 9.47
C ARG A 6 3.95 1.03 8.89
N LEU A 7 3.33 0.73 7.74
CA LEU A 7 3.52 -0.54 7.03
C LEU A 7 4.98 -0.72 6.59
N ALA A 8 5.54 0.28 5.91
CA ALA A 8 6.92 0.28 5.45
C ALA A 8 7.90 0.10 6.63
N ARG A 9 7.68 0.79 7.76
CA ARG A 9 8.52 0.62 8.96
C ARG A 9 8.42 -0.78 9.55
N ARG A 10 7.23 -1.38 9.61
CA ARG A 10 7.08 -2.78 10.03
C ARG A 10 7.80 -3.76 9.11
N GLY A 11 7.86 -3.47 7.82
CA GLY A 11 8.62 -4.25 6.83
C GLY A 11 10.12 -3.97 6.80
N GLY A 12 10.69 -3.21 7.75
CA GLY A 12 12.13 -2.91 7.80
C GLY A 12 12.60 -1.80 6.84
N VAL A 13 11.68 -1.07 6.21
CA VAL A 13 12.03 -0.02 5.24
C VAL A 13 12.52 1.23 5.98
N LYS A 14 13.80 1.56 5.84
CA LYS A 14 14.46 2.69 6.54
C LYS A 14 14.20 4.06 5.90
N ARG A 15 14.22 4.15 4.55
CA ARG A 15 13.97 5.38 3.78
C ARG A 15 12.88 5.13 2.74
N ILE A 16 12.05 6.14 2.51
CA ILE A 16 10.85 6.02 1.66
C ILE A 16 10.76 7.28 0.79
N SER A 17 10.55 7.10 -0.51
CA SER A 17 10.33 8.21 -1.47
C SER A 17 9.03 8.96 -1.16
N GLY A 18 8.95 10.24 -1.55
CA GLY A 18 7.74 11.05 -1.44
C GLY A 18 6.60 10.59 -2.34
N LEU A 19 6.93 9.96 -3.47
CA LEU A 19 5.95 9.47 -4.47
C LEU A 19 5.25 8.18 -4.03
N ILE A 20 5.77 7.49 -3.01
CA ILE A 20 5.26 6.17 -2.59
C ILE A 20 3.79 6.20 -2.21
N TYR A 21 3.28 7.34 -1.74
CA TYR A 21 1.93 7.39 -1.16
C TYR A 21 0.83 7.17 -2.21
N GLU A 22 0.96 7.79 -3.37
CA GLU A 22 -0.02 7.65 -4.46
C GLU A 22 0.16 6.31 -5.18
N GLU A 23 1.41 5.90 -5.45
CA GLU A 23 1.72 4.62 -6.10
C GLU A 23 1.22 3.42 -5.27
N THR A 24 1.53 3.39 -3.96
CA THR A 24 1.11 2.27 -3.10
C THR A 24 -0.41 2.24 -2.90
N ARG A 25 -1.08 3.40 -2.94
CA ARG A 25 -2.55 3.44 -2.88
C ARG A 25 -3.18 2.82 -4.11
N GLY A 26 -2.64 3.10 -5.30
CA GLY A 26 -3.10 2.50 -6.55
C GLY A 26 -2.99 0.98 -6.50
N VAL A 27 -1.83 0.47 -6.09
CA VAL A 27 -1.59 -0.98 -5.96
C VAL A 27 -2.55 -1.64 -4.97
N LEU A 28 -2.72 -1.05 -3.78
CA LEU A 28 -3.62 -1.61 -2.75
C LEU A 28 -5.08 -1.62 -3.20
N LYS A 29 -5.52 -0.60 -3.95
CA LYS A 29 -6.87 -0.54 -4.48
C LYS A 29 -7.12 -1.68 -5.48
N VAL A 30 -6.24 -1.82 -6.47
CA VAL A 30 -6.36 -2.87 -7.50
C VAL A 30 -6.31 -4.26 -6.87
N PHE A 31 -5.41 -4.48 -5.90
CA PHE A 31 -5.33 -5.74 -5.18
C PHE A 31 -6.65 -6.08 -4.47
N LEU A 32 -7.23 -5.14 -3.72
CA LEU A 32 -8.48 -5.37 -3.01
C LEU A 32 -9.67 -5.57 -3.95
N GLU A 33 -9.73 -4.81 -5.05
CA GLU A 33 -10.78 -5.00 -6.08
C GLU A 33 -10.77 -6.42 -6.65
N ASN A 34 -9.58 -6.97 -6.93
CA ASN A 34 -9.45 -8.33 -7.43
C ASN A 34 -9.82 -9.37 -6.35
N VAL A 35 -9.32 -9.24 -5.12
CA VAL A 35 -9.65 -10.16 -4.03
C VAL A 35 -11.15 -10.19 -3.73
N ILE A 36 -11.80 -9.02 -3.73
CA ILE A 36 -13.25 -8.93 -3.49
C ILE A 36 -14.02 -9.58 -4.64
N ARG A 37 -13.61 -9.36 -5.90
CA ARG A 37 -14.22 -10.01 -7.06
C ARG A 37 -14.12 -11.53 -7.00
N ASP A 38 -13.00 -12.06 -6.52
CA ASP A 38 -12.81 -13.50 -6.40
C ASP A 38 -13.61 -14.10 -5.23
N ALA A 39 -13.95 -13.28 -4.22
CA ALA A 39 -14.63 -13.70 -3.01
C ALA A 39 -16.17 -13.59 -3.05
N VAL A 40 -16.74 -12.96 -4.09
CA VAL A 40 -18.19 -12.74 -4.30
C VAL A 40 -18.62 -13.39 -5.60
#